data_AF-A0A969UC66-F1
#
_entry.id   AF-A0A969UC66-F1
#
_cell.length_a   1.000
_cell.length_b   1.000
_cell.length_c   1.000
_cell.angle_alpha   90.00
_cell.angle_beta   90.00
_cell.angle_gamma   90.00
#
_symmetry.space_group_name_H-M   'P 1'
#
loop_
_entity.id
_entity.type
_entity.pdbx_description
1 polymer ?
#
loop_
_entity_poly.entity_id
_entity_poly.type
_entity_poly.pdbx_seq_one_letter_code
_entity_poly.pdbx_strand_id
1 'polypeptide(L)'
;MTYSTDLFNRSRMFSPKIDRPYFEAWLRRAGKQFAVSGRLTQTALTLATQEGGTIEEWRARLRTILEGKEIPSLDLLMCIDGILAGSSKVQKVESQQGSLF
;
A
#
# COMPACT_ATOMS: atom_id res chain seq x y z
N MET A 1 -29.88 13.98 9.07
CA MET A 1 -28.44 13.82 9.34
C MET A 1 -28.26 12.50 10.07
N THR A 2 -27.83 11.46 9.36
CA THR A 2 -27.39 10.18 9.94
C THR A 2 -26.44 9.56 8.93
N TYR A 3 -25.20 9.37 9.34
CA TYR A 3 -24.11 8.81 8.54
C TYR A 3 -24.34 7.31 8.38
N SER A 4 -24.45 6.84 7.13
CA SER A 4 -24.41 5.41 6.79
C SER A 4 -23.14 5.14 6.01
N THR A 5 -22.03 5.01 6.72
CA THR A 5 -20.76 4.47 6.21
C THR A 5 -20.55 3.10 6.82
N ASP A 6 -21.32 2.11 6.37
CA ASP A 6 -21.14 0.72 6.81
C ASP A 6 -21.29 -0.22 5.61
N LEU A 7 -20.24 -0.26 4.78
CA LEU A 7 -20.00 -1.30 3.78
C LEU A 7 -18.50 -1.68 3.70
N PHE A 8 -17.76 -1.54 4.81
CA PHE A 8 -16.37 -2.01 4.91
C PHE A 8 -16.27 -3.43 5.50
N ASN A 9 -17.28 -4.28 5.26
CA ASN A 9 -17.24 -5.67 5.72
C ASN A 9 -17.77 -6.65 4.68
N ARG A 10 -16.90 -7.02 3.73
CA ARG A 10 -16.91 -8.37 3.16
C ARG A 10 -15.50 -8.94 3.23
N SER A 11 -15.17 -9.35 4.45
CA SER A 11 -14.05 -10.21 4.82
C SER A 11 -14.01 -11.48 3.95
N ARG A 12 -13.11 -11.53 2.96
CA ARG A 12 -12.57 -12.80 2.46
C ARG A 12 -11.46 -13.22 3.41
N MET A 13 -11.83 -14.10 4.33
CA MET A 13 -10.99 -14.62 5.39
C MET A 13 -9.81 -15.40 4.81
N PHE A 14 -8.63 -14.82 4.89
CA PHE A 14 -7.38 -15.56 4.78
C PHE A 14 -7.29 -16.52 5.97
N SER A 15 -6.97 -17.78 5.71
CA SER A 15 -7.00 -18.83 6.71
C SER A 15 -5.68 -18.81 7.49
N PRO A 16 -5.65 -18.47 8.79
CA PRO A 16 -4.43 -18.05 9.51
C PRO A 16 -3.25 -19.04 9.51
N LYS A 17 -3.48 -20.31 9.14
CA LYS A 17 -2.49 -21.38 9.26
C LYS A 17 -1.66 -21.63 7.99
N ILE A 18 -2.19 -21.34 6.80
CA ILE A 18 -1.52 -21.62 5.51
C ILE A 18 -0.93 -20.33 4.91
N ASP A 19 -1.51 -19.18 5.23
CA ASP A 19 -1.18 -17.91 4.56
C ASP A 19 -0.04 -17.12 5.24
N ARG A 20 0.32 -17.49 6.47
CA ARG A 20 1.43 -16.88 7.22
C ARG A 20 2.78 -16.91 6.50
N PRO A 21 3.29 -18.05 6.00
CA PRO A 21 4.59 -18.08 5.32
C PRO A 21 4.60 -17.25 4.03
N TYR A 22 3.47 -17.17 3.31
CA TYR A 22 3.34 -16.31 2.14
C TYR A 22 3.35 -14.83 2.54
N PHE A 23 2.60 -14.46 3.58
CA PHE A 23 2.56 -13.09 4.10
C PHE A 23 3.95 -12.62 4.59
N GLU A 24 4.68 -13.45 5.32
CA GLU A 24 6.05 -13.15 5.76
C GLU A 24 7.00 -12.95 4.57
N ALA A 25 6.90 -13.79 3.54
CA ALA A 25 7.70 -13.65 2.32
C ALA A 25 7.36 -12.35 1.58
N TRP A 26 6.07 -11.99 1.52
CA TRP A 26 5.61 -10.73 0.95
C TRP A 26 6.10 -9.52 1.75
N LEU A 27 6.01 -9.55 3.10
CA LEU A 27 6.50 -8.49 3.98
C LEU A 27 7.98 -8.18 3.75
N ARG A 28 8.81 -9.21 3.62
CA ARG A 28 10.25 -9.04 3.35
C ARG A 28 10.52 -8.36 2.00
N ARG A 29 9.65 -8.57 1.01
CA ARG A 29 9.76 -7.92 -0.31
C ARG A 29 9.20 -6.50 -0.27
N ALA A 30 7.98 -6.34 0.22
CA ALA A 30 7.29 -5.07 0.32
C ALA A 30 8.08 -4.09 1.21
N GLY A 31 8.57 -4.53 2.36
CA GLY A 31 9.40 -3.72 3.27
C GLY A 31 10.65 -3.16 2.60
N LYS A 32 11.32 -3.93 1.73
CA LYS A 32 12.46 -3.42 0.93
C LYS A 32 12.03 -2.35 -0.07
N GLN A 33 10.85 -2.50 -0.69
CA GLN A 33 10.32 -1.51 -1.61
C GLN A 33 9.89 -0.24 -0.89
N PHE A 34 9.32 -0.34 0.31
CA PHE A 34 8.92 0.81 1.13
C PHE A 34 10.08 1.52 1.81
N ALA A 35 11.24 0.86 1.98
CA ALA A 35 12.46 1.47 2.50
C ALA A 35 13.03 2.55 1.55
N VAL A 36 12.61 2.55 0.27
CA VAL A 36 12.92 3.65 -0.65
C VAL A 36 12.11 4.88 -0.22
N SER A 37 12.83 5.97 0.09
CA SER A 37 12.24 7.24 0.51
C SER A 37 11.05 7.64 -0.37
N GLY A 38 9.95 8.06 0.26
CA GLY A 38 8.76 8.55 -0.42
C GLY A 38 7.77 7.49 -0.92
N ARG A 39 8.17 6.21 -1.10
CA ARG A 39 7.25 5.17 -1.61
C ARG A 39 6.09 4.86 -0.68
N LEU A 40 6.32 4.89 0.63
CA LEU A 40 5.25 4.69 1.61
C LEU A 40 4.19 5.80 1.53
N THR A 41 4.63 7.04 1.32
CA THR A 41 3.74 8.19 1.11
C THR A 41 2.94 8.08 -0.19
N GLN A 42 3.61 7.75 -1.30
CA GLN A 42 2.96 7.62 -2.61
C GLN A 42 1.94 6.48 -2.63
N THR A 43 2.27 5.37 -1.97
CA THR A 43 1.34 4.23 -1.87
C THR A 43 0.15 4.60 -1.00
N ALA A 44 0.36 5.29 0.13
CA ALA A 44 -0.73 5.78 0.96
C ALA A 44 -1.65 6.76 0.22
N LEU A 45 -1.10 7.67 -0.59
CA LEU A 45 -1.87 8.57 -1.44
C LEU A 45 -2.73 7.80 -2.47
N THR A 46 -2.13 6.79 -3.10
CA THR A 46 -2.82 5.97 -4.10
C THR A 46 -3.98 5.20 -3.46
N LEU A 47 -3.75 4.60 -2.28
CA LEU A 47 -4.77 3.89 -1.51
C LEU A 47 -5.87 4.83 -1.03
N ALA A 48 -5.54 6.03 -0.55
CA ALA A 48 -6.54 7.04 -0.17
C ALA A 48 -7.45 7.42 -1.35
N THR A 49 -6.89 7.46 -2.56
CA THR A 49 -7.63 7.77 -3.79
C THR A 49 -8.52 6.61 -4.24
N GLN A 50 -8.07 5.37 -4.08
CA GLN A 50 -8.77 4.18 -4.58
C GLN A 50 -9.79 3.61 -3.58
N GLU A 51 -9.41 3.52 -2.31
CA GLU A 51 -10.18 2.87 -1.24
C GLU A 51 -10.85 3.88 -0.31
N GLY A 52 -10.59 5.18 -0.50
CA GLY A 52 -11.06 6.26 0.37
C GLY A 52 -10.21 6.42 1.64
N GLY A 53 -10.59 7.35 2.52
CA GLY A 53 -9.82 7.71 3.71
C GLY A 53 -8.71 8.73 3.44
N THR A 54 -7.86 8.96 4.43
CA THR A 54 -6.78 9.96 4.38
C THR A 54 -5.41 9.31 4.17
N ILE A 55 -4.46 10.11 3.67
CA ILE A 55 -3.08 9.67 3.44
C ILE A 55 -2.44 9.24 4.77
N GLU A 56 -2.70 9.98 5.85
CA GLU A 56 -2.18 9.71 7.19
C GLU A 56 -2.68 8.38 7.76
N GLU A 57 -3.98 8.09 7.60
CA GLU A 57 -4.57 6.80 8.00
C GLU A 57 -3.91 5.64 7.25
N TRP A 58 -3.76 5.78 5.93
CA TRP A 58 -3.11 4.76 5.11
C TRP A 58 -1.62 4.60 5.43
N ARG A 59 -0.90 5.68 5.73
CA ARG A 59 0.50 5.61 6.18
C ARG A 59 0.63 4.83 7.49
N ALA A 60 -0.22 5.15 8.47
CA ALA A 60 -0.22 4.47 9.76
C ALA A 60 -0.57 2.98 9.58
N ARG A 61 -1.58 2.68 8.76
CA ARG A 61 -2.02 1.31 8.48
C ARG A 61 -0.97 0.49 7.74
N LEU A 62 -0.37 1.04 6.69
CA LEU A 62 0.74 0.40 5.97
C LEU A 62 1.91 0.09 6.90
N ARG A 63 2.22 0.99 7.84
CA ARG A 63 3.26 0.74 8.84
C ARG A 63 2.91 -0.43 9.76
N THR A 64 1.67 -0.49 10.26
CA THR A 64 1.19 -1.60 11.09
C THR A 64 1.23 -2.94 10.35
N ILE A 65 0.86 -2.94 9.07
CA ILE A 65 0.97 -4.11 8.19
C ILE A 65 2.44 -4.53 8.03
N LEU A 66 3.33 -3.58 7.72
CA LEU A 66 4.77 -3.85 7.53
C LEU A 66 5.47 -4.33 8.81
N GLU A 67 4.98 -3.91 9.97
CA GLU A 67 5.40 -4.42 11.28
C GLU A 67 4.84 -5.82 11.59
N GLY A 68 4.02 -6.40 10.70
CA GLY A 68 3.38 -7.70 10.89
C GLY A 68 2.29 -7.71 11.97
N LYS A 69 1.87 -6.52 12.45
CA LYS A 69 0.87 -6.36 13.52
C LYS A 69 -0.55 -6.44 13.01
N GLU A 70 -0.77 -6.18 11.72
CA GLU A 70 -2.05 -6.32 11.03
C GLU A 70 -1.87 -7.23 9.82
N ILE A 71 -2.77 -8.20 9.67
CA ILE A 71 -2.85 -9.05 8.48
C ILE A 71 -3.92 -8.42 7.57
N PRO A 72 -3.55 -7.81 6.43
CA PRO A 72 -4.52 -7.24 5.50
C PRO A 72 -5.32 -8.35 4.80
N SER A 73 -6.48 -7.99 4.24
CA SER A 73 -7.22 -8.88 3.35
C SER A 73 -6.43 -9.18 2.07
N LEU A 74 -6.74 -10.28 1.40
CA LEU A 74 -6.08 -10.65 0.14
C LEU A 74 -6.23 -9.57 -0.93
N ASP A 75 -7.44 -9.03 -1.09
CA ASP A 75 -7.71 -7.96 -2.05
C ASP A 75 -6.85 -6.72 -1.76
N LEU A 76 -6.71 -6.34 -0.48
CA LEU A 76 -5.85 -5.22 -0.08
C LEU A 76 -4.36 -5.53 -0.32
N LEU A 77 -3.92 -6.74 0.01
CA LEU A 77 -2.54 -7.18 -0.22
C LEU A 77 -2.20 -7.16 -1.72
N MET A 78 -3.09 -7.67 -2.57
CA MET A 78 -2.95 -7.62 -4.02
C MET A 78 -2.97 -6.18 -4.56
N CYS A 79 -3.81 -5.31 -4.01
CA CYS A 79 -3.85 -3.90 -4.38
C CYS A 79 -2.52 -3.21 -4.07
N ILE A 80 -2.00 -3.40 -2.85
CA ILE A 80 -0.68 -2.88 -2.46
C ILE A 80 0.42 -3.46 -3.36
N ASP A 81 0.41 -4.77 -3.61
CA ASP A 81 1.40 -5.42 -4.46
C ASP A 81 1.35 -4.87 -5.91
N GLY A 82 0.15 -4.65 -6.44
CA GLY A 82 -0.06 -4.02 -7.75
C GLY A 82 0.50 -2.59 -7.81
N ILE A 83 0.29 -1.77 -6.77
CA ILE A 83 0.88 -0.42 -6.69
C ILE A 83 2.41 -0.51 -6.64
N LEU A 84 2.95 -1.45 -5.85
CA LEU A 84 4.39 -1.63 -5.73
C LEU A 84 5.04 -2.15 -7.02
N ALA A 85 4.36 -3.04 -7.75
CA ALA A 85 4.82 -3.58 -9.03
C ALA A 85 4.66 -2.57 -10.19
N GLY A 86 3.61 -1.75 -10.17
CA GLY A 86 3.34 -0.72 -11.17
C GLY A 86 4.17 0.55 -11.00
N SER A 87 4.63 0.86 -9.78
CA SER A 87 5.44 2.05 -9.47
C SER A 87 6.84 2.03 -10.12
N SER A 88 7.31 0.88 -10.62
CA SER A 88 8.58 0.77 -11.37
C SER A 88 8.61 1.54 -12.69
N LYS A 89 7.49 2.10 -13.17
CA LYS A 89 7.45 2.88 -14.43
C LYS A 89 7.45 4.41 -14.27
N VAL A 90 7.42 4.96 -13.05
CA VAL A 90 7.34 6.42 -12.86
C VAL A 90 8.51 6.93 -12.00
N GLN A 91 9.72 6.67 -12.47
CA GLN A 91 10.86 7.58 -12.26
C GLN A 91 11.65 7.69 -13.57
N LYS A 92 11.02 8.29 -14.58
CA LYS A 92 11.76 9.21 -15.44
C LYS A 92 11.37 10.60 -14.97
N VAL A 93 11.92 10.99 -13.82
CA VAL A 93 11.83 12.38 -13.37
C VAL A 93 12.54 13.19 -14.44
N GLU A 94 11.76 14.05 -15.04
CA GLU A 94 12.13 15.13 -15.92
C GLU A 94 13.15 16.01 -15.19
N SER A 95 14.44 15.71 -15.35
CA SER A 95 15.49 16.71 -15.15
C SER A 95 15.37 17.67 -16.34
N GLN A 96 14.40 18.58 -16.28
CA GLN A 96 14.49 19.86 -16.97
C GLN A 96 15.72 20.57 -16.42
N GLN A 97 16.88 20.33 -17.02
CA GLN A 97 18.04 21.18 -16.89
C GLN A 97 18.20 21.88 -18.23
N GLY A 98 17.71 23.11 -18.25
CA GLY A 98 17.86 24.00 -19.37
C GLY A 98 19.33 24.21 -19.71
N SER A 99 19.61 24.29 -21.00
CA SER A 99 20.63 25.20 -21.48
C SER A 99 19.93 26.15 -22.44
N LEU A 100 19.82 27.39 -22.00
CA LEU A 100 19.52 28.57 -22.81
C LEU A 100 20.43 28.58 -24.06
N PHE A 101 19.86 29.07 -25.17
CA PHE A 101 20.48 29.70 -26.35
C PHE A 101 21.88 29.28 -26.79
#